data_AF-S2E0L2-F1
#
_entry.id   AF-S2E0L2-F1
#
_cell.length_a   1.000
_cell.length_b   1.000
_cell.length_c   1.000
_cell.angle_alpha   90.00
_cell.angle_beta   90.00
_cell.angle_gamma   90.00
#
_symmetry.space_group_name_H-M   'P 1'
#
loop_
_entity.id
_entity.type
_entity.pdbx_description
1 polymer ?
#
loop_
_entity_poly.entity_id
_entity_poly.type
_entity_poly.pdbx_seq_one_letter_code
_entity_poly.pdbx_strand_id
1 'polypeptide(L)'
;MEKADDVSNIHNRFSLTLINPASHYFSLVGSLIIAAVITATVHFGYHELDNIWFRIPIVIGVLALSQIIDKQFTRKKEYSKSLHASLFGNMLWIAVLLMGLLASWVLVKEASLFFVTYGMFLFASFRIGIFTTTLGASIKKAWAICMVQPLAMFLAIIPYDMWSSVLTDPWQLDLEQCF
;
A
#
# COMPACT_ATOMS: atom_id res chain seq x y z
N MET A 1 -52.06 -11.30 -14.94
CA MET A 1 -50.67 -11.76 -15.10
C MET A 1 -49.84 -11.02 -14.07
N GLU A 2 -49.73 -11.54 -12.84
CA GLU A 2 -49.06 -10.83 -11.74
C GLU A 2 -48.59 -11.87 -10.72
N LYS A 3 -47.45 -12.52 -11.01
CA LYS A 3 -46.82 -13.49 -10.07
C LYS A 3 -45.31 -13.66 -10.27
N ALA A 4 -44.71 -12.95 -11.22
CA ALA A 4 -43.28 -13.05 -11.53
C ALA A 4 -42.42 -11.93 -10.90
N ASP A 5 -43.03 -10.79 -10.52
CA ASP A 5 -42.28 -9.61 -10.07
C ASP A 5 -41.87 -9.65 -8.59
N ASP A 6 -42.59 -10.38 -7.73
CA ASP A 6 -42.27 -10.39 -6.31
C ASP A 6 -41.07 -11.31 -6.00
N VAL A 7 -40.94 -12.42 -6.73
CA VAL A 7 -39.84 -13.40 -6.56
C VAL A 7 -38.52 -12.86 -7.14
N SER A 8 -38.58 -12.12 -8.26
CA SER A 8 -37.41 -11.47 -8.85
C SER A 8 -36.91 -10.31 -7.98
N ASN A 9 -37.81 -9.56 -7.36
CA ASN A 9 -37.47 -8.49 -6.42
C ASN A 9 -36.83 -9.04 -5.13
N ILE A 10 -37.27 -10.20 -4.64
CA ILE A 10 -36.62 -10.88 -3.52
C ILE A 10 -35.21 -11.35 -3.88
N HIS A 11 -35.00 -11.96 -5.06
CA HIS A 11 -33.64 -12.35 -5.51
C HIS A 11 -32.75 -11.13 -5.76
N ASN A 12 -33.29 -10.02 -6.28
CA ASN A 12 -32.54 -8.79 -6.47
C ASN A 12 -32.22 -8.09 -5.15
N ARG A 13 -33.09 -8.19 -4.13
CA ARG A 13 -32.83 -7.69 -2.77
C ARG A 13 -31.78 -8.53 -2.04
N PHE A 14 -31.78 -9.85 -2.24
CA PHE A 14 -30.72 -10.74 -1.75
C PHE A 14 -29.41 -10.58 -2.52
N SER A 15 -29.46 -10.29 -3.83
CA SER A 15 -28.29 -9.91 -4.63
C SER A 15 -27.76 -8.54 -4.21
N LEU A 16 -28.62 -7.55 -3.96
CA LEU A 16 -28.27 -6.22 -3.46
C LEU A 16 -27.73 -6.24 -2.03
N THR A 17 -28.15 -7.19 -1.19
CA THR A 17 -27.56 -7.41 0.14
C THR A 17 -26.30 -8.29 0.09
N LEU A 18 -26.12 -9.14 -0.94
CA LEU A 18 -24.83 -9.76 -1.25
C LEU A 18 -23.85 -8.79 -1.93
N ILE A 19 -24.36 -7.76 -2.59
CA ILE A 19 -23.65 -6.57 -3.10
C ILE A 19 -23.52 -5.52 -1.98
N ASN A 20 -23.49 -5.95 -0.73
CA ASN A 20 -22.76 -5.22 0.31
C ASN A 20 -21.51 -5.96 0.81
N PRO A 21 -20.53 -6.25 -0.07
CA PRO A 21 -19.14 -6.13 0.34
C PRO A 21 -18.86 -4.62 0.42
N ALA A 22 -18.35 -4.12 1.55
CA ALA A 22 -17.75 -2.79 1.58
C ALA A 22 -16.84 -2.66 0.34
N SER A 23 -17.25 -1.75 -0.54
CA SER A 23 -17.01 -1.78 -1.98
C SER A 23 -15.54 -2.02 -2.33
N HIS A 24 -15.23 -3.12 -3.01
CA HIS A 24 -13.90 -3.36 -3.59
C HIS A 24 -13.40 -2.12 -4.39
N TYR A 25 -14.29 -1.40 -5.07
CA TYR A 25 -13.96 -0.15 -5.76
C TYR A 25 -13.61 0.99 -4.81
N PHE A 26 -14.24 1.07 -3.63
CA PHE A 26 -13.90 2.05 -2.60
C PHE A 26 -12.49 1.82 -2.07
N SER A 27 -12.14 0.58 -1.75
CA SER A 27 -10.78 0.26 -1.31
C SER A 27 -9.74 0.46 -2.41
N LEU A 28 -10.11 0.23 -3.68
CA LEU A 28 -9.24 0.46 -4.83
C LEU A 28 -8.95 1.95 -4.99
N VAL A 29 -10.00 2.76 -5.14
CA VAL A 29 -9.89 4.21 -5.31
C VAL A 29 -9.21 4.83 -4.09
N GLY A 30 -9.57 4.42 -2.88
CA GLY A 30 -8.92 4.87 -1.66
C GLY A 30 -7.42 4.58 -1.64
N SER A 31 -7.02 3.38 -2.07
CA SER A 31 -5.59 3.01 -2.13
C SER A 31 -4.82 3.81 -3.18
N LEU A 32 -5.43 4.14 -4.31
CA LEU A 32 -4.83 4.99 -5.35
C LEU A 32 -4.65 6.43 -4.85
N ILE A 33 -5.68 6.99 -4.17
CA ILE A 33 -5.61 8.33 -3.59
C ILE A 33 -4.49 8.39 -2.55
N ILE A 34 -4.44 7.41 -1.63
CA ILE A 34 -3.39 7.39 -0.60
C ILE A 34 -2.01 7.21 -1.23
N ALA A 35 -1.84 6.38 -2.27
CA ALA A 35 -0.57 6.25 -2.98
C ALA A 35 -0.11 7.57 -3.62
N ALA A 36 -1.05 8.37 -4.16
CA ALA A 36 -0.75 9.70 -4.66
C ALA A 36 -0.32 10.64 -3.53
N VAL A 37 -1.00 10.59 -2.37
CA VAL A 37 -0.63 11.36 -1.17
C VAL A 37 0.74 10.94 -0.63
N ILE A 38 1.05 9.64 -0.56
CA ILE A 38 2.38 9.13 -0.19
C ILE A 38 3.45 9.72 -1.09
N THR A 39 3.24 9.66 -2.41
CA THR A 39 4.19 10.21 -3.40
C THR A 39 4.38 11.71 -3.19
N ALA A 40 3.30 12.46 -2.99
CA ALA A 40 3.37 13.90 -2.70
C ALA A 40 4.11 14.18 -1.39
N THR A 41 3.82 13.44 -0.32
CA THR A 41 4.49 13.61 0.99
C THR A 41 5.99 13.32 0.91
N VAL A 42 6.41 12.31 0.15
CA VAL A 42 7.85 12.04 -0.06
C VAL A 42 8.51 13.17 -0.85
N HIS A 43 7.86 13.66 -1.90
CA HIS A 43 8.39 14.74 -2.74
C HIS A 43 8.40 16.13 -2.08
N PHE A 44 7.42 16.45 -1.24
CA PHE A 44 7.37 17.76 -0.58
C PHE A 44 8.04 17.75 0.79
N GLY A 45 8.01 16.61 1.49
CA GLY A 45 8.47 16.52 2.87
C GLY A 45 9.89 15.97 3.02
N TYR A 46 10.32 15.07 2.15
CA TYR A 46 11.59 14.36 2.31
C TYR A 46 12.62 14.72 1.25
N HIS A 47 12.21 15.09 0.03
CA HIS A 47 13.17 15.39 -1.03
C HIS A 47 12.58 16.23 -2.16
N GLU A 48 13.18 17.38 -2.49
CA GLU A 48 12.82 18.25 -3.63
C GLU A 48 13.16 17.60 -4.99
N LEU A 49 12.47 16.54 -5.32
CA LEU A 49 12.66 15.81 -6.57
C LEU A 49 11.85 16.47 -7.70
N ASP A 50 12.54 16.97 -8.71
CA ASP A 50 11.95 17.44 -9.96
C ASP A 50 11.11 16.33 -10.62
N ASN A 51 9.99 16.73 -11.24
CA ASN A 51 9.03 15.87 -11.97
C ASN A 51 8.01 15.06 -11.14
N ILE A 52 7.42 15.67 -10.11
CA ILE A 52 6.26 15.10 -9.40
C ILE A 52 5.11 14.69 -10.34
N TRP A 53 4.91 15.44 -11.43
CA TRP A 53 3.85 15.23 -12.43
C TRP A 53 3.95 13.88 -13.14
N PHE A 54 5.16 13.35 -13.35
CA PHE A 54 5.35 12.05 -13.99
C PHE A 54 5.33 10.89 -12.99
N ARG A 55 5.73 11.13 -11.74
CA ARG A 55 5.84 10.08 -10.74
C ARG A 55 4.50 9.66 -10.15
N ILE A 56 3.58 10.59 -9.91
CA ILE A 56 2.24 10.25 -9.39
C ILE A 56 1.53 9.23 -10.31
N PRO A 57 1.43 9.44 -11.64
CA PRO A 57 0.84 8.45 -12.54
C PRO A 57 1.57 7.10 -12.54
N ILE A 58 2.91 7.11 -12.43
CA ILE A 58 3.70 5.88 -12.38
C ILE A 58 3.38 5.08 -11.11
N VAL A 59 3.38 5.70 -9.94
CA VAL A 59 3.08 5.02 -8.66
C VAL A 59 1.65 4.47 -8.64
N ILE A 60 0.68 5.27 -9.13
CA ILE A 60 -0.71 4.83 -9.31
C ILE A 60 -0.78 3.62 -10.25
N GLY A 61 -0.07 3.67 -11.38
CA GLY A 61 0.01 2.58 -12.36
C GLY A 61 0.62 1.31 -11.78
N VAL A 62 1.71 1.43 -11.02
CA VAL A 62 2.39 0.30 -10.34
C VAL A 62 1.49 -0.32 -9.28
N LEU A 63 0.78 0.49 -8.48
CA LEU A 63 -0.18 -0.02 -7.50
C LEU A 63 -1.33 -0.75 -8.21
N ALA A 64 -1.89 -0.17 -9.28
CA ALA A 64 -2.97 -0.79 -10.05
C ALA A 64 -2.52 -2.11 -10.69
N LEU A 65 -1.33 -2.16 -11.30
CA LEU A 65 -0.76 -3.38 -11.86
C LEU A 65 -0.53 -4.44 -10.78
N SER A 66 0.01 -4.05 -9.63
CA SER A 66 0.22 -4.96 -8.49
C SER A 66 -1.10 -5.54 -8.00
N GLN A 67 -2.16 -4.73 -7.93
CA GLN A 67 -3.51 -5.18 -7.55
C GLN A 67 -4.15 -6.12 -8.61
N ILE A 68 -3.81 -5.96 -9.89
CA ILE A 68 -4.21 -6.88 -10.97
C ILE A 68 -3.46 -8.21 -10.85
N ILE A 69 -2.17 -8.20 -10.55
CA ILE A 69 -1.37 -9.41 -10.33
C ILE A 69 -1.90 -10.18 -9.12
N ASP A 70 -2.20 -9.47 -8.02
CA ASP A 70 -2.82 -10.08 -6.83
C ASP A 70 -4.17 -10.74 -7.15
N LYS A 71 -4.94 -10.18 -8.09
CA LYS A 71 -6.19 -10.79 -8.57
C LYS A 71 -5.96 -12.13 -9.29
N GLN A 72 -4.84 -12.28 -10.00
CA GLN A 72 -4.51 -13.52 -10.71
C GLN A 72 -4.04 -14.62 -9.74
N PHE A 73 -3.34 -14.24 -8.66
CA PHE A 73 -2.84 -15.19 -7.66
C PHE A 73 -3.87 -15.59 -6.60
N THR A 74 -4.89 -14.78 -6.35
CA THR A 74 -5.86 -15.00 -5.26
C THR A 74 -7.22 -15.48 -5.79
N ARG A 75 -7.85 -16.49 -5.16
CA ARG A 75 -9.21 -16.95 -5.54
C ARG A 75 -10.22 -15.79 -5.44
N LYS A 76 -11.23 -15.76 -6.34
CA LYS A 76 -12.24 -14.66 -6.43
C LYS A 76 -12.91 -14.25 -5.10
N LYS A 77 -13.03 -15.16 -4.11
CA LYS A 77 -13.61 -14.89 -2.78
C LYS A 77 -12.68 -14.14 -1.82
N GLU A 78 -11.37 -14.16 -2.05
CA GLU A 78 -10.34 -13.63 -1.14
C GLU A 78 -9.76 -12.30 -1.63
N TYR A 79 -10.03 -11.93 -2.88
CA TYR A 79 -9.57 -10.70 -3.52
C TYR A 79 -9.97 -9.43 -2.76
N SER A 80 -11.21 -9.35 -2.28
CA SER A 80 -11.68 -8.19 -1.50
C SER A 80 -10.91 -7.99 -0.19
N LYS A 81 -10.40 -9.07 0.41
CA LYS A 81 -9.58 -9.02 1.63
C LYS A 81 -8.18 -8.51 1.34
N SER A 82 -7.57 -8.98 0.25
CA SER A 82 -6.26 -8.50 -0.19
C SER A 82 -6.28 -6.99 -0.48
N LEU A 83 -7.37 -6.50 -1.07
CA LEU A 83 -7.50 -5.08 -1.40
C LEU A 83 -7.69 -4.19 -0.16
N HIS A 84 -8.50 -4.63 0.80
CA HIS A 84 -8.58 -3.97 2.10
C HIS A 84 -7.23 -3.97 2.83
N ALA A 85 -6.49 -5.09 2.77
CA ALA A 85 -5.17 -5.18 3.36
C ALA A 85 -4.16 -4.22 2.69
N SER A 86 -4.26 -4.03 1.38
CA SER A 86 -3.47 -3.05 0.62
C SER A 86 -3.83 -1.60 0.98
N LEU A 87 -5.12 -1.28 1.11
CA LEU A 87 -5.57 0.04 1.56
C LEU A 87 -5.03 0.36 2.96
N PHE A 88 -5.18 -0.56 3.91
CA PHE A 88 -4.71 -0.37 5.28
C PHE A 88 -3.19 -0.28 5.35
N GLY A 89 -2.47 -1.10 4.58
CA GLY A 89 -1.03 -0.97 4.43
C GLY A 89 -0.65 0.45 3.97
N ASN A 90 -1.32 1.00 2.95
CA ASN A 90 -1.04 2.34 2.46
C ASN A 90 -1.32 3.40 3.52
N MET A 91 -2.39 3.25 4.31
CA MET A 91 -2.68 4.11 5.47
C MET A 91 -1.56 4.06 6.52
N LEU A 92 -1.01 2.88 6.80
CA LEU A 92 0.12 2.74 7.72
C LEU A 92 1.39 3.40 7.16
N TRP A 93 1.65 3.24 5.86
CA TRP A 93 2.80 3.86 5.23
C TRP A 93 2.72 5.39 5.31
N ILE A 94 1.60 6.01 4.96
CA ILE A 94 1.44 7.46 5.10
C ILE A 94 1.51 7.90 6.57
N ALA A 95 0.98 7.13 7.51
CA ALA A 95 1.05 7.45 8.94
C ALA A 95 2.51 7.51 9.43
N VAL A 96 3.35 6.56 9.01
CA VAL A 96 4.79 6.58 9.32
C VAL A 96 5.47 7.79 8.71
N LEU A 97 5.17 8.13 7.44
CA LEU A 97 5.74 9.32 6.80
C LEU A 97 5.35 10.61 7.54
N LEU A 98 4.08 10.74 7.93
CA LEU A 98 3.64 11.90 8.69
C LEU A 98 4.29 11.95 10.07
N MET A 99 4.43 10.80 10.75
CA MET A 99 5.16 10.73 12.02
C MET A 99 6.64 11.07 11.86
N GLY A 100 7.28 10.67 10.76
CA GLY A 100 8.66 11.02 10.48
C GLY A 100 8.84 12.52 10.24
N LEU A 101 7.94 13.16 9.49
CA LEU A 101 7.93 14.62 9.32
C LEU A 101 7.67 15.35 10.64
N LEU A 102 6.72 14.87 11.44
CA LEU A 102 6.47 15.41 12.78
C LEU A 102 7.71 15.26 13.68
N ALA A 103 8.38 14.11 13.63
CA ALA A 103 9.61 13.88 14.39
C ALA A 103 10.73 14.83 13.94
N SER A 104 10.92 15.02 12.64
CA SER A 104 11.88 15.98 12.09
C SER A 104 11.56 17.42 12.48
N TRP A 105 10.29 17.79 12.50
CA TRP A 105 9.86 19.12 12.94
C TRP A 105 10.10 19.34 14.44
N VAL A 106 9.76 18.35 15.29
CA VAL A 106 9.95 18.42 16.75
C VAL A 106 11.43 18.40 17.14
N LEU A 107 12.24 17.61 16.43
CA LEU A 107 13.68 17.47 16.69
C LEU A 107 14.53 18.51 15.96
N VAL A 108 13.92 19.35 15.11
CA VAL A 108 14.60 20.33 14.24
C VAL A 108 15.74 19.67 13.46
N LYS A 109 15.47 18.49 12.90
CA LYS A 109 16.40 17.71 12.08
C LYS A 109 15.84 17.53 10.67
N GLU A 110 16.73 17.30 9.72
CA GLU A 110 16.33 16.97 8.35
C GLU A 110 15.48 15.70 8.31
N ALA A 111 14.54 15.66 7.36
CA ALA A 111 13.66 14.52 7.16
C ALA A 111 14.42 13.35 6.54
N SER A 112 14.67 12.31 7.33
CA SER A 112 15.40 11.14 6.85
C SER A 112 14.53 10.25 5.96
N LEU A 113 15.05 9.85 4.80
CA LEU A 113 14.41 8.89 3.88
C LEU A 113 14.22 7.51 4.52
N PHE A 114 14.84 7.25 5.67
CA PHE A 114 14.61 6.07 6.51
C PHE A 114 13.11 5.81 6.77
N PHE A 115 12.31 6.85 7.02
CA PHE A 115 10.88 6.69 7.28
C PHE A 115 10.10 6.16 6.06
N VAL A 116 10.59 6.42 4.84
CA VAL A 116 10.03 5.87 3.60
C VAL A 116 10.25 4.36 3.56
N THR A 117 11.48 3.92 3.82
CA THR A 117 11.88 2.50 3.86
C THR A 117 11.18 1.77 5.01
N TYR A 118 11.09 2.39 6.19
CA TYR A 118 10.39 1.82 7.34
C TYR A 118 8.89 1.61 7.03
N GLY A 119 8.25 2.59 6.41
CA GLY A 119 6.86 2.48 5.96
C GLY A 119 6.63 1.36 4.94
N MET A 120 7.57 1.15 4.02
CA MET A 120 7.57 0.02 3.08
C MET A 120 7.61 -1.33 3.80
N PHE A 121 8.52 -1.50 4.78
CA PHE A 121 8.63 -2.74 5.56
C PHE A 121 7.42 -2.97 6.46
N LEU A 122 6.85 -1.91 7.03
CA LEU A 122 5.64 -2.00 7.85
C LEU A 122 4.44 -2.42 7.00
N PHE A 123 4.27 -1.82 5.82
CA PHE A 123 3.27 -2.24 4.82
C PHE A 123 3.40 -3.73 4.49
N ALA A 124 4.61 -4.18 4.16
CA ALA A 124 4.87 -5.57 3.81
C ALA A 124 4.55 -6.53 4.97
N SER A 125 5.02 -6.20 6.18
CA SER A 125 4.81 -7.00 7.39
C SER A 125 3.34 -7.14 7.74
N PHE A 126 2.58 -6.04 7.62
CA PHE A 126 1.14 -6.08 7.82
C PHE A 126 0.44 -7.03 6.83
N ARG A 127 0.78 -6.95 5.53
CA ARG A 127 0.20 -7.85 4.52
C ARG A 127 0.58 -9.31 4.79
N ILE A 128 1.83 -9.60 5.15
CA ILE A 128 2.27 -10.95 5.53
C ILE A 128 1.46 -11.47 6.72
N GLY A 129 1.25 -10.63 7.75
CA GLY A 129 0.45 -10.98 8.92
C GLY A 129 -0.97 -11.39 8.54
N ILE A 130 -1.66 -10.61 7.69
CA ILE A 130 -3.02 -10.94 7.25
C ILE A 130 -3.05 -12.19 6.37
N PHE A 131 -2.10 -12.35 5.44
CA PHE A 131 -2.07 -13.50 4.54
C PHE A 131 -1.74 -14.81 5.27
N THR A 132 -0.89 -14.77 6.30
CA THR A 132 -0.54 -15.97 7.08
C THR A 132 -1.64 -16.33 8.09
N THR A 133 -2.24 -15.35 8.77
CA THR A 133 -3.26 -15.60 9.80
C THR A 133 -4.66 -15.87 9.27
N THR A 134 -5.12 -15.10 8.27
CA THR A 134 -6.52 -15.17 7.80
C THR A 134 -6.72 -16.03 6.56
N LEU A 135 -5.69 -16.16 5.71
CA LEU A 135 -5.73 -16.95 4.47
C LEU A 135 -4.99 -18.29 4.61
N GLY A 136 -4.30 -18.54 5.73
CA GLY A 136 -3.56 -19.77 5.95
C GLY A 136 -2.48 -20.04 4.91
N ALA A 137 -2.02 -19.00 4.19
CA ALA A 137 -1.00 -19.13 3.17
C ALA A 137 0.34 -19.50 3.81
N SER A 138 1.12 -20.37 3.16
CA SER A 138 2.46 -20.69 3.65
C SER A 138 3.34 -19.44 3.69
N ILE A 139 4.08 -19.26 4.78
CA ILE A 139 4.94 -18.08 5.01
C ILE A 139 5.84 -17.78 3.81
N LYS A 140 6.41 -18.83 3.18
CA LYS A 140 7.27 -18.69 1.99
C LYS A 140 6.56 -18.03 0.80
N LYS A 141 5.30 -18.39 0.54
CA LYS A 141 4.51 -17.83 -0.56
C LYS A 141 3.95 -16.45 -0.20
N ALA A 142 3.47 -16.29 1.05
CA ALA A 142 2.94 -15.04 1.55
C ALA A 142 4.00 -13.93 1.51
N TRP A 143 5.23 -14.24 1.92
CA TRP A 143 6.34 -13.29 1.91
C TRP A 143 6.62 -12.76 0.50
N ALA A 144 6.77 -13.66 -0.48
CA ALA A 144 7.07 -13.27 -1.86
C ALA A 144 5.98 -12.38 -2.47
N ILE A 145 4.70 -12.73 -2.28
CA ILE A 145 3.58 -11.98 -2.87
C ILE A 145 3.38 -10.63 -2.16
N CYS A 146 3.46 -10.62 -0.83
CA CYS A 146 3.20 -9.43 -0.02
C CYS A 146 4.29 -8.37 -0.14
N MET A 147 5.53 -8.76 -0.45
CA MET A 147 6.65 -7.83 -0.67
C MET A 147 6.63 -7.15 -2.04
N VAL A 148 6.06 -7.78 -3.07
CA VAL A 148 6.10 -7.24 -4.44
C VAL A 148 5.44 -5.87 -4.54
N GLN A 149 4.24 -5.71 -3.96
CA GLN A 149 3.51 -4.44 -4.02
C GLN A 149 4.24 -3.26 -3.35
N PRO A 150 4.64 -3.32 -2.05
CA PRO A 150 5.31 -2.20 -1.40
C PRO A 150 6.66 -1.90 -2.03
N LEU A 151 7.39 -2.94 -2.45
CA LEU A 151 8.69 -2.75 -3.11
C LEU A 151 8.51 -2.06 -4.47
N ALA A 152 7.56 -2.50 -5.29
CA ALA A 152 7.32 -1.87 -6.59
C ALA A 152 6.91 -0.40 -6.44
N MET A 153 6.09 -0.07 -5.45
CA MET A 153 5.76 1.32 -5.13
C MET A 153 6.99 2.12 -4.69
N PHE A 154 7.82 1.56 -3.81
CA PHE A 154 9.05 2.21 -3.36
C PHE A 154 9.99 2.55 -4.53
N LEU A 155 10.21 1.59 -5.43
CA LEU A 155 11.04 1.78 -6.63
C LEU A 155 10.46 2.83 -7.59
N ALA A 156 9.15 3.03 -7.60
CA ALA A 156 8.50 4.07 -8.38
C ALA A 156 8.56 5.46 -7.73
N ILE A 157 8.61 5.53 -6.39
CA ILE A 157 8.66 6.78 -5.62
C ILE A 157 10.09 7.33 -5.57
N ILE A 158 11.10 6.48 -5.36
CA ILE A 158 12.50 6.88 -5.20
C ILE A 158 13.24 6.73 -6.54
N PRO A 159 14.05 7.72 -6.97
CA PRO A 159 14.83 7.55 -8.19
C PRO A 159 15.91 6.48 -8.03
N TYR A 160 16.30 5.87 -9.16
CA TYR A 160 17.15 4.67 -9.19
C TYR A 160 18.53 4.87 -8.56
N ASP A 161 19.07 6.08 -8.64
CA ASP A 161 20.38 6.46 -8.12
C ASP A 161 20.41 6.51 -6.59
N MET A 162 19.24 6.69 -5.95
CA MET A 162 19.11 6.78 -4.49
C MET A 162 18.69 5.47 -3.83
N TRP A 163 18.37 4.42 -4.59
CA TRP A 163 17.86 3.17 -4.02
C TRP A 163 18.83 2.54 -3.02
N SER A 164 20.12 2.48 -3.35
CA SER A 164 21.13 1.90 -2.45
C SER A 164 21.22 2.69 -1.16
N SER A 165 21.38 4.01 -1.23
CA SER A 165 21.49 4.88 -0.06
C SER A 165 20.25 4.79 0.83
N VAL A 166 19.05 4.87 0.28
CA VAL A 166 17.79 4.82 1.06
C VAL A 166 17.53 3.44 1.69
N LEU A 167 18.04 2.37 1.10
CA LEU A 167 17.96 1.01 1.64
C LEU A 167 19.07 0.71 2.67
N THR A 168 20.24 1.35 2.56
CA THR A 168 21.39 1.12 3.45
C THR A 168 21.58 2.18 4.52
N ASP A 169 20.89 3.32 4.45
CA ASP A 169 20.82 4.34 5.52
C ASP A 169 20.48 3.74 6.92
N PRO A 170 19.58 2.75 7.07
CA PRO A 170 19.38 2.06 8.35
C PRO A 170 20.67 1.47 8.93
N TRP A 171 21.56 0.97 8.07
CA TRP A 171 22.84 0.37 8.46
C TRP A 171 23.87 1.44 8.85
N GLN A 172 23.78 2.63 8.26
CA GLN A 172 24.69 3.74 8.57
C GLN A 172 24.37 4.39 9.93
N LEU A 173 23.09 4.48 10.30
CA LEU A 173 22.67 4.98 11.63
C LEU A 173 23.15 4.09 12.79
N ASP A 174 23.25 2.78 12.59
CA ASP A 174 23.80 1.85 13.60
C ASP A 174 25.33 1.93 13.70
N LEU A 175 26.04 2.26 12.61
CA LEU A 175 27.50 2.35 12.61
C LEU A 175 28.04 3.68 13.15
N GLU A 176 27.33 4.80 12.95
CA GLU A 176 27.72 6.10 13.52
C GLU A 176 27.44 6.22 15.02
N GLN A 177 26.64 5.33 15.63
CA GLN A 177 26.45 5.28 17.09
C GLN A 177 27.47 4.39 17.82
N CYS A 178 28.32 3.67 17.08
CA CYS A 178 29.34 2.79 17.63
C CYS A 178 30.77 3.35 17.60
N PHE A 179 30.97 4.61 17.19
CA PHE A 179 32.26 5.30 17.23
C PHE A 179 32.17 6.66 17.93
#